data_AF-A0A946R7E8-F1
#
_entry.id   AF-A0A946R7E8-F1
#
_cell.length_a   1.000
_cell.length_b   1.000
_cell.length_c   1.000
_cell.angle_alpha   90.00
_cell.angle_beta   90.00
_cell.angle_gamma   90.00
#
_symmetry.space_group_name_H-M   'P 1'
#
loop_
_entity.id
_entity.type
_entity.pdbx_description
1 polymer ?
#
loop_
_entity_poly.entity_id
_entity_poly.type
_entity_poly.pdbx_seq_one_letter_code
_entity_poly.pdbx_strand_id
1 'polypeptide(L)'
;MSPERTRNRMELWLGGGIAALTPLAVWAYLYRAYPDLPPLVGMHPDLLSYLLNKVLMFTFLIEVPFFVVFVLMHRMKMVKMMLIVSAMYAIIAIVWRWEWL
;
A
#
# COMPACT_ATOMS: atom_id res chain seq x y z
N MET A 1 -30.74 1.17 6.79
CA MET A 1 -29.75 2.04 6.09
C MET A 1 -30.12 2.11 4.62
N SER A 2 -29.94 3.25 3.94
CA SER A 2 -30.25 3.34 2.50
C SER A 2 -29.23 2.54 1.66
N PRO A 3 -29.65 1.92 0.54
CA PRO A 3 -28.76 1.13 -0.33
C PRO A 3 -27.53 1.91 -0.80
N GLU A 4 -27.70 3.20 -1.07
CA GLU A 4 -26.63 4.10 -1.49
C GLU A 4 -25.56 4.29 -0.40
N ARG A 5 -25.98 4.44 0.86
CA ARG A 5 -25.06 4.59 2.00
C ARG A 5 -24.23 3.33 2.20
N THR A 6 -24.83 2.15 2.02
CA THR A 6 -24.14 0.86 2.11
C THR A 6 -23.12 0.71 0.99
N ARG A 7 -23.50 0.99 -0.26
CA ARG A 7 -22.59 0.96 -1.42
C ARG A 7 -21.39 1.87 -1.22
N ASN A 8 -21.64 3.11 -0.79
CA ASN A 8 -20.59 4.10 -0.55
C ASN A 8 -19.60 3.63 0.55
N ARG A 9 -20.09 3.00 1.61
CA ARG A 9 -19.23 2.39 2.64
C ARG A 9 -18.41 1.24 2.08
N MET A 10 -19.02 0.36 1.28
CA MET A 10 -18.31 -0.75 0.65
C MET A 10 -17.19 -0.26 -0.28
N GLU A 11 -17.44 0.76 -1.09
CA GLU A 11 -16.41 1.37 -1.95
C GLU A 11 -15.22 1.90 -1.13
N LEU A 12 -15.48 2.55 0.01
CA LEU A 12 -14.41 3.00 0.91
C LEU A 12 -13.64 1.83 1.49
N TRP A 13 -14.33 0.81 2.02
CA TRP A 13 -13.69 -0.37 2.60
C TRP A 13 -12.85 -1.14 1.58
N LEU A 14 -13.35 -1.31 0.36
CA LEU A 14 -12.62 -2.00 -0.70
C LEU A 14 -11.40 -1.20 -1.13
N GLY A 15 -11.54 0.12 -1.33
CA GLY A 15 -10.41 0.97 -1.71
C GLY A 15 -9.33 1.00 -0.63
N GLY A 16 -9.73 1.20 0.62
CA GLY A 16 -8.82 1.16 1.76
C GLY A 16 -8.17 -0.21 1.93
N GLY A 17 -8.94 -1.30 1.75
CA GLY A 17 -8.43 -2.66 1.84
C GLY A 17 -7.40 -2.99 0.78
N ILE A 18 -7.64 -2.63 -0.48
CA ILE A 18 -6.66 -2.82 -1.56
C ILE A 18 -5.37 -2.06 -1.24
N ALA A 19 -5.47 -0.77 -0.91
CA ALA A 19 -4.28 0.04 -0.65
C ALA A 19 -3.52 -0.36 0.63
N ALA A 20 -4.22 -0.81 1.68
CA ALA A 20 -3.58 -1.26 2.92
C ALA A 20 -2.91 -2.63 2.78
N LEU A 21 -3.51 -3.55 2.02
CA LEU A 21 -3.00 -4.92 1.88
C LEU A 21 -1.93 -5.06 0.82
N THR A 22 -1.88 -4.17 -0.18
CA THR A 22 -0.91 -4.28 -1.29
C THR A 22 0.55 -4.26 -0.79
N PRO A 23 0.98 -3.33 0.10
CA PRO A 23 2.33 -3.36 0.66
C PRO A 23 2.63 -4.65 1.43
N LEU A 24 1.67 -5.14 2.22
CA LEU A 24 1.82 -6.37 2.99
C LEU A 24 1.96 -7.59 2.07
N ALA A 25 1.20 -7.65 0.98
CA ALA A 25 1.28 -8.71 -0.01
C ALA A 25 2.64 -8.70 -0.73
N VAL A 26 3.14 -7.53 -1.10
CA VAL A 26 4.49 -7.38 -1.69
C VAL A 26 5.56 -7.82 -0.70
N TRP A 27 5.45 -7.43 0.57
CA TRP A 27 6.38 -7.83 1.61
C TRP A 27 6.39 -9.35 1.84
N ALA A 28 5.21 -9.96 1.94
CA ALA A 28 5.07 -11.41 2.06
C ALA A 28 5.63 -12.16 0.85
N TYR A 29 5.45 -11.61 -0.36
CA TYR A 29 6.04 -12.15 -1.57
C TYR A 29 7.56 -12.10 -1.53
N LEU A 30 8.17 -10.99 -1.07
CA LEU A 30 9.63 -10.88 -0.95
C LEU A 30 10.21 -11.94 -0.01
N TYR A 31 9.62 -12.15 1.16
CA TYR A 31 10.06 -13.21 2.08
C TYR A 31 9.97 -14.61 1.48
N ARG A 32 8.94 -14.85 0.66
CA ARG A 32 8.79 -16.13 -0.04
C ARG A 32 9.81 -16.29 -1.18
N ALA A 33 10.08 -15.22 -1.93
CA ALA A 33 10.97 -15.25 -3.08
C ALA A 33 12.45 -15.29 -2.67
N TYR A 34 12.79 -14.68 -1.53
CA TYR A 34 14.13 -14.60 -0.99
C TYR A 34 14.15 -15.17 0.44
N PRO A 35 14.20 -16.51 0.59
CA PRO A 35 14.14 -17.17 1.90
C PRO A 35 15.32 -16.82 2.82
N ASP A 36 16.44 -16.36 2.24
CA ASP A 36 17.64 -15.95 2.99
C ASP A 36 17.53 -14.53 3.59
N LEU A 37 16.42 -13.82 3.36
CA LEU A 37 16.19 -12.50 3.98
C LEU A 37 16.12 -12.63 5.50
N PRO A 38 16.85 -11.80 6.25
CA PRO A 38 16.78 -11.81 7.69
C PRO A 38 15.35 -11.46 8.17
N PRO A 39 14.94 -11.98 9.35
CA PRO A 39 13.69 -11.58 9.96
C PRO A 39 13.69 -10.08 10.25
N LEU A 40 12.52 -9.45 10.22
CA LEU A 40 12.33 -8.02 10.53
C LEU A 40 13.00 -7.64 11.86
N VAL A 41 12.88 -8.52 12.87
CA VAL A 41 13.54 -8.35 14.17
C VAL A 41 15.04 -8.67 14.01
N GLY A 42 15.86 -7.62 14.02
CA GLY A 42 17.32 -7.72 13.85
C GLY A 42 17.82 -7.46 12.43
N MET A 43 16.95 -7.06 11.50
CA MET A 43 17.36 -6.61 10.17
C MET A 43 18.18 -5.33 10.26
N HIS A 44 19.30 -5.27 9.54
CA HIS A 44 20.12 -4.06 9.48
C HIS A 44 19.28 -2.88 8.94
N PRO A 45 19.32 -1.69 9.57
CA PRO A 45 18.47 -0.55 9.19
C PRO A 45 18.56 -0.15 7.71
N ASP A 46 19.76 -0.20 7.13
CA ASP A 46 19.97 0.10 5.70
C ASP A 46 19.26 -0.89 4.78
N LEU A 47 19.31 -2.18 5.11
CA LEU A 47 18.62 -3.22 4.35
C LEU A 47 17.10 -3.08 4.49
N LEU A 48 16.63 -2.79 5.70
CA LEU A 48 15.22 -2.53 5.97
C LEU A 48 14.72 -1.34 5.15
N SER A 49 15.45 -0.23 5.17
CA SER A 49 15.15 0.97 4.38
C SER A 49 15.16 0.72 2.88
N TYR A 50 16.12 -0.07 2.38
CA TYR A 50 16.16 -0.48 0.99
C TYR A 50 14.92 -1.31 0.59
N LEU A 51 14.56 -2.31 1.39
CA LEU A 51 13.42 -3.18 1.13
C LEU A 51 12.10 -2.41 1.22
N LEU A 52 11.94 -1.53 2.20
CA LEU A 52 10.77 -0.65 2.31
C LEU A 52 10.57 0.21 1.08
N ASN A 53 11.65 0.82 0.58
CA ASN A 53 11.59 1.59 -0.67
C ASN A 53 11.15 0.71 -1.86
N LYS A 54 11.67 -0.51 -1.97
CA LYS A 54 11.26 -1.45 -3.04
C LYS A 54 9.80 -1.85 -2.89
N VAL A 55 9.34 -2.16 -1.68
CA VAL A 55 7.95 -2.53 -1.42
C VAL A 55 7.00 -1.42 -1.79
N LEU A 56 7.30 -0.18 -1.42
CA LEU A 56 6.47 0.97 -1.77
C LEU A 56 6.47 1.23 -3.27
N MET A 57 7.61 1.10 -3.93
CA MET A 57 7.71 1.21 -5.39
C MET A 57 6.82 0.17 -6.09
N PHE A 58 6.91 -1.10 -5.70
CA PHE A 58 6.08 -2.16 -6.28
C PHE A 58 4.61 -2.01 -5.93
N THR A 59 4.30 -1.56 -4.71
CA THR A 59 2.92 -1.22 -4.31
C THR A 59 2.33 -0.21 -5.26
N PHE A 60 3.04 0.88 -5.52
CA PHE A 60 2.58 1.93 -6.42
C PHE A 60 2.35 1.39 -7.84
N LEU A 61 3.30 0.58 -8.36
CA LEU A 61 3.15 -0.05 -9.67
C LEU A 61 1.93 -0.97 -9.77
N ILE A 62 1.60 -1.69 -8.69
CA ILE A 62 0.43 -2.57 -8.63
C ILE A 62 -0.87 -1.76 -8.48
N GLU A 63 -0.87 -0.69 -7.69
CA GLU A 63 -2.04 0.16 -7.44
C GLU A 63 -2.45 1.00 -8.66
N VAL A 64 -1.51 1.44 -9.50
CA VAL A 64 -1.80 2.28 -10.68
C VAL A 64 -2.85 1.67 -11.62
N PRO A 65 -2.76 0.39 -12.02
CA PRO A 65 -3.82 -0.28 -12.78
C PRO A 65 -5.19 -0.22 -12.11
N PHE A 66 -5.26 -0.44 -10.80
CA PHE A 66 -6.53 -0.37 -10.04
C PHE A 66 -7.09 1.06 -10.05
N PHE A 67 -6.23 2.07 -9.88
CA PHE A 67 -6.63 3.47 -10.00
C PHE A 67 -7.28 3.78 -11.35
N VAL A 68 -6.63 3.38 -12.44
CA VAL A 68 -7.15 3.59 -13.80
C VAL A 68 -8.52 2.94 -13.95
N VAL A 69 -8.67 1.67 -13.57
CA VAL A 69 -9.95 0.94 -13.68
C VAL A 69 -11.04 1.61 -12.85
N PHE A 70 -10.77 1.98 -11.59
CA PHE A 70 -11.79 2.56 -10.71
C PHE A 70 -12.19 3.98 -11.10
N VAL A 71 -11.27 4.76 -11.67
CA VAL A 71 -11.61 6.06 -12.27
C VAL A 71 -12.53 5.87 -13.48
N LEU A 72 -12.21 4.94 -14.39
CA LEU A 72 -13.05 4.63 -15.55
C LEU A 72 -14.44 4.12 -15.16
N MET A 73 -14.55 3.41 -14.04
CA MET A 73 -15.82 2.95 -13.47
C MET A 73 -16.57 4.02 -12.64
N HIS A 74 -16.06 5.25 -12.58
CA HIS A 74 -16.61 6.35 -11.77
C HIS A 74 -16.72 6.02 -10.26
N ARG A 75 -15.85 5.15 -9.73
CA ARG A 75 -15.82 4.75 -8.31
C ARG A 75 -14.97 5.70 -7.47
N MET A 76 -15.32 6.99 -7.48
CA MET A 76 -14.47 8.04 -6.92
C MET A 76 -14.25 7.95 -5.40
N LYS A 77 -15.18 7.35 -4.64
CA LYS A 77 -15.00 7.14 -3.20
C LYS A 77 -13.90 6.11 -2.91
N MET A 78 -13.87 5.05 -3.72
CA MET A 78 -12.85 4.02 -3.66
C MET A 78 -11.47 4.59 -3.99
N VAL A 79 -11.37 5.32 -5.11
CA VAL A 79 -10.16 6.05 -5.53
C VAL A 79 -9.66 7.00 -4.43
N LYS A 80 -10.57 7.79 -3.84
CA LYS A 80 -10.21 8.71 -2.76
C LYS A 80 -9.63 7.98 -1.55
N MET A 81 -10.22 6.86 -1.15
CA MET A 81 -9.72 6.10 0.00
C MET A 81 -8.36 5.48 -0.30
N MET A 82 -8.16 4.94 -1.51
CA MET A 82 -6.85 4.44 -1.93
C MET A 82 -5.80 5.54 -1.84
N LEU A 83 -6.05 6.73 -2.40
CA LEU A 83 -5.11 7.86 -2.32
C LEU A 83 -4.78 8.27 -0.88
N ILE A 84 -5.76 8.28 0.02
CA ILE A 84 -5.52 8.59 1.44
C ILE A 84 -4.56 7.57 2.06
N VAL A 85 -4.81 6.28 1.85
CA VAL A 85 -3.98 5.21 2.41
C VAL A 85 -2.58 5.22 1.79
N SER A 86 -2.46 5.35 0.47
CA SER A 86 -1.17 5.43 -0.22
C SER A 86 -0.38 6.68 0.23
N ALA A 87 -1.06 7.80 0.49
CA ALA A 87 -0.43 9.00 1.05
C ALA A 87 0.08 8.77 2.47
N MET A 88 -0.66 8.05 3.31
CA MET A 88 -0.19 7.68 4.66
C MET A 88 1.09 6.84 4.58
N TYR A 89 1.16 5.86 3.68
CA TYR A 89 2.38 5.08 3.45
C TYR A 89 3.54 5.95 2.93
N ALA A 90 3.28 6.88 2.01
CA ALA A 90 4.29 7.80 1.52
C ALA A 90 4.85 8.71 2.63
N ILE A 91 4.00 9.21 3.53
CA ILE A 91 4.43 10.00 4.70
C ILE A 91 5.32 9.16 5.61
N ILE A 92 4.90 7.94 5.96
CA ILE A 92 5.70 7.03 6.79
C ILE A 92 7.06 6.77 6.14
N ALA A 93 7.09 6.54 4.82
CA ALA A 93 8.32 6.31 4.07
C ALA A 93 9.27 7.52 4.11
N ILE A 94 8.73 8.73 3.97
CA ILE A 94 9.51 9.98 4.03
C ILE A 94 10.07 10.19 5.44
N VAL A 95 9.25 10.00 6.47
CA VAL A 95 9.67 10.14 7.87
C VAL A 95 10.77 9.15 8.20
N TRP A 96 10.59 7.87 7.86
CA TRP A 96 11.62 6.86 8.10
C TRP A 96 12.89 7.14 7.30
N ARG A 97 12.79 7.56 6.04
CA ARG A 97 13.99 7.95 5.27
C ARG A 97 14.80 9.04 5.96
N TRP A 98 14.16 9.96 6.67
CA TRP A 98 14.84 11.07 7.35
C TRP A 98 15.50 10.66 8.68
N GLU A 99 15.02 9.60 9.34
CA GLU A 99 15.66 9.08 10.56
C GLU A 99 16.99 8.34 10.28
N TRP A 100 17.22 7.93 9.04
CA TRP A 100 18.39 7.14 8.63
C TRP A 100 19.33 7.86 7.65
N LEU A 101 19.12 9.16 7.41
CA LEU A 101 20.03 10.07 6.69
C LEU A 101 20.82 10.90 7.70
#